data_AF-A0AAJ0CXJ4-F1
#
_entry.id   AF-A0AAJ0CXJ4-F1
#
_cell.length_a   1.000
_cell.length_b   1.000
_cell.length_c   1.000
_cell.angle_alpha   90.00
_cell.angle_beta   90.00
_cell.angle_gamma   90.00
#
_symmetry.space_group_name_H-M   'P 1'
#
loop_
_entity.id
_entity.type
_entity.pdbx_description
1 polymer ?
#
loop_
_entity_poly.entity_id
_entity_poly.type
_entity_poly.pdbx_seq_one_letter_code
_entity_poly.pdbx_strand_id
1 'polypeptide(L)'
;MSSLTFRRGIRLYLPTAISTLMIVCLLQMGAYEWTREFANDRTYMKNIVEPHPAPMDSAYNQFKDWALHMYRFVHVFDWDKFGGSTSYDVHLWTIPLEFRCSLYLFLTIIGTARLRTGLRFLTVSGITWFTYRHSRWELCLFFCGMMLAEMDHIRGAHVSSPALPQNEKQLQQQQQTSKLVNWLNGLFWAFVSLVGLYLMSQPDDGGNVAPGWIYLTSLIPKWWSDEHYRYWQSTGAVVFVLAVGYSRTWQRFFNSPVVQYFGKISYALYLMHGPAMHVVGYHWEKMAYGITGVEGYWYNAGFILGAMFCIPTVIWWADVFWRAVDIPTVKFAKWFETKCISVRD
;
A
#
# COMPACT_ATOMS: atom_id res chain seq x y z
N MET A 1 -10.74 19.09 -7.32
CA MET A 1 -10.63 18.58 -5.94
C MET A 1 -11.92 17.96 -5.45
N SER A 2 -13.06 18.66 -5.43
CA SER A 2 -14.39 18.12 -5.02
C SER A 2 -14.75 16.78 -5.69
N SER A 3 -14.60 16.72 -7.00
CA SER A 3 -14.79 15.52 -7.83
C SER A 3 -13.90 14.33 -7.43
N LEU A 4 -12.63 14.59 -7.07
CA LEU A 4 -11.69 13.56 -6.63
C LEU A 4 -12.05 13.05 -5.24
N THR A 5 -12.43 13.96 -4.33
CA THR A 5 -12.87 13.63 -2.97
C THR A 5 -14.11 12.74 -2.99
N PHE A 6 -15.12 13.10 -3.78
CA PHE A 6 -16.38 12.36 -3.88
C PHE A 6 -16.17 10.93 -4.41
N ARG A 7 -15.49 10.78 -5.55
CA ARG A 7 -15.25 9.45 -6.14
C ARG A 7 -14.34 8.57 -5.29
N ARG A 8 -13.43 9.16 -4.50
CA ARG A 8 -12.44 8.38 -3.75
C ARG A 8 -13.09 7.50 -2.69
N GLY A 9 -14.12 8.00 -2.01
CA GLY A 9 -14.88 7.19 -1.04
C GLY A 9 -15.47 5.95 -1.71
N ILE A 10 -16.18 6.13 -2.83
CA ILE A 10 -16.80 5.02 -3.57
C ILE A 10 -15.73 4.01 -4.05
N ARG A 11 -14.62 4.49 -4.64
CA ARG A 11 -13.56 3.62 -5.18
C ARG A 11 -12.86 2.79 -4.11
N LEU A 12 -12.73 3.29 -2.89
CA LEU A 12 -12.11 2.55 -1.79
C LEU A 12 -13.12 1.63 -1.09
N TYR A 13 -14.27 2.16 -0.68
CA TYR A 13 -15.20 1.40 0.15
C TYR A 13 -16.02 0.37 -0.61
N LEU A 14 -16.40 0.63 -1.88
CA LEU A 14 -17.29 -0.27 -2.61
C LEU A 14 -16.63 -1.61 -2.97
N PRO A 15 -15.41 -1.68 -3.53
CA PRO A 15 -14.74 -2.95 -3.78
C PRO A 15 -14.47 -3.72 -2.49
N THR A 16 -14.16 -3.00 -1.41
CA THR A 16 -13.92 -3.60 -0.09
C THR A 16 -15.19 -4.24 0.48
N ALA A 17 -16.34 -3.55 0.37
CA ALA A 17 -17.63 -4.10 0.75
C ALA A 17 -17.99 -5.34 -0.07
N ILE A 18 -17.71 -5.33 -1.38
CA ILE A 18 -17.94 -6.49 -2.25
C ILE A 18 -17.02 -7.66 -1.88
N SER A 19 -15.73 -7.41 -1.61
CA SER A 19 -14.79 -8.45 -1.19
C SER A 19 -15.24 -9.10 0.12
N THR A 20 -15.55 -8.30 1.15
CA THR A 20 -16.00 -8.83 2.45
C THR A 20 -17.36 -9.52 2.39
N LEU A 21 -18.28 -9.06 1.52
CA LEU A 21 -19.53 -9.77 1.27
C LEU A 21 -19.30 -11.13 0.59
N MET A 22 -18.33 -11.21 -0.32
CA MET A 22 -17.94 -12.48 -0.94
C MET A 22 -17.37 -13.44 0.11
N ILE A 23 -16.59 -12.95 1.08
CA ILE A 23 -16.13 -13.75 2.23
C ILE A 23 -17.33 -14.33 3.00
N VAL A 24 -18.34 -13.51 3.30
CA VAL A 24 -19.58 -13.96 3.96
C VAL A 24 -20.26 -15.10 3.18
N CYS A 25 -20.36 -14.98 1.85
CA CYS A 25 -20.90 -16.04 1.01
C CYS A 25 -20.03 -17.32 1.06
N LEU A 26 -18.71 -17.19 0.96
CA LEU A 26 -17.78 -18.31 0.99
C LEU A 26 -17.78 -19.04 2.35
N LEU A 27 -17.92 -18.30 3.45
CA LEU A 27 -18.07 -18.85 4.79
C LEU A 27 -19.34 -19.70 4.90
N GLN A 28 -20.47 -19.17 4.45
CA GLN A 28 -21.76 -19.89 4.49
C GLN A 28 -21.78 -21.12 3.56
N MET A 29 -20.97 -21.11 2.50
CA MET A 29 -20.75 -22.29 1.65
C MET A 29 -19.77 -23.33 2.24
N GLY A 30 -19.15 -23.04 3.39
CA GLY A 30 -18.17 -23.93 4.03
C GLY A 30 -16.79 -23.95 3.35
N ALA A 31 -16.50 -23.01 2.44
CA ALA A 31 -15.23 -22.96 1.71
C ALA A 31 -14.01 -22.66 2.62
N TYR A 32 -14.26 -22.22 3.85
CA TYR A 32 -13.26 -21.93 4.88
C TYR A 32 -13.04 -23.12 5.84
N GLU A 33 -13.91 -24.14 5.83
CA GLU A 33 -13.87 -25.21 6.84
C GLU A 33 -12.73 -26.20 6.62
N TRP A 34 -12.45 -26.54 5.37
CA TRP A 34 -11.43 -27.54 5.04
C TRP A 34 -9.98 -27.08 5.31
N THR A 35 -9.76 -25.78 5.44
CA THR A 35 -8.48 -25.15 5.81
C THR A 35 -8.42 -24.72 7.29
N ARG A 36 -9.55 -24.73 8.00
CA ARG A 36 -9.67 -24.20 9.38
C ARG A 36 -8.75 -24.87 10.38
N GLU A 37 -8.60 -26.20 10.31
CA GLU A 37 -7.69 -26.93 11.21
C GLU A 37 -6.25 -26.46 11.05
N PHE A 38 -5.81 -26.28 9.80
CA PHE A 38 -4.44 -25.84 9.49
C PHE A 38 -4.22 -24.38 9.89
N ALA A 39 -5.21 -23.51 9.64
CA ALA A 39 -5.11 -22.08 9.94
C ALA A 39 -4.86 -21.79 11.44
N ASN A 40 -5.36 -22.65 12.32
CA ASN A 40 -5.23 -22.48 13.78
C ASN A 40 -4.06 -23.26 14.39
N ASP A 41 -3.28 -24.00 13.58
CA ASP A 41 -2.21 -24.86 14.06
C ASP A 41 -0.89 -24.07 14.26
N ARG A 42 -0.49 -23.97 15.53
CA ARG A 42 0.74 -23.27 15.98
C ARG A 42 2.03 -23.97 15.56
N THR A 43 1.96 -25.22 15.14
CA THR A 43 3.11 -25.96 14.59
C THR A 43 3.60 -25.31 13.29
N TYR A 44 2.67 -24.81 12.47
CA TYR A 44 2.95 -24.16 11.20
C TYR A 44 2.93 -22.63 11.32
N MET A 45 2.00 -22.06 12.10
CA MET A 45 1.85 -20.61 12.24
C MET A 45 2.66 -20.06 13.42
N LYS A 46 3.95 -19.75 13.17
CA LYS A 46 4.93 -19.37 14.22
C LYS A 46 4.85 -17.92 14.68
N ASN A 47 4.40 -16.99 13.82
CA ASN A 47 4.41 -15.54 14.14
C ASN A 47 3.01 -15.06 14.53
N ILE A 48 2.26 -14.54 13.55
CA ILE A 48 0.89 -14.05 13.75
C ILE A 48 -0.08 -15.08 13.17
N VAL A 49 -1.04 -15.51 13.98
CA VAL A 49 -2.16 -16.32 13.52
C VAL A 49 -3.27 -15.36 13.11
N GLU A 50 -3.56 -15.31 11.81
CA GLU A 50 -4.64 -14.49 11.29
C GLU A 50 -6.00 -15.04 11.77
N PRO A 51 -6.93 -14.19 12.25
CA PRO A 51 -8.26 -14.63 12.62
C PRO A 51 -8.97 -15.33 11.46
N HIS A 52 -9.53 -16.51 11.72
CA HIS A 52 -10.27 -17.29 10.73
C HIS A 52 -11.77 -17.22 11.04
N PRO A 53 -12.56 -16.36 10.36
CA PRO A 53 -13.96 -16.15 10.70
C PRO A 53 -14.75 -17.46 10.74
N ALA A 54 -15.63 -17.62 11.71
CA ALA A 54 -16.50 -18.79 11.83
C ALA A 54 -17.88 -18.52 11.17
N PRO A 55 -18.51 -19.53 10.55
CA PRO A 55 -19.88 -19.41 10.08
C PRO A 55 -20.83 -19.26 11.27
N MET A 56 -21.79 -18.36 11.15
CA MET A 56 -22.92 -18.23 12.07
C MET A 56 -24.08 -19.14 11.64
N ASP A 57 -24.91 -19.56 12.60
CA ASP A 57 -26.03 -20.49 12.40
C ASP A 57 -27.05 -20.05 11.33
N SER A 58 -27.14 -18.76 11.05
CA SER A 58 -28.05 -18.22 10.04
C SER A 58 -27.32 -17.23 9.12
N ALA A 59 -27.53 -17.39 7.81
CA ALA A 59 -27.05 -16.46 6.80
C ALA A 59 -27.54 -15.02 7.03
N TYR A 60 -28.75 -14.85 7.58
CA TYR A 60 -29.26 -13.52 7.94
C TYR A 60 -28.48 -12.89 9.09
N ASN A 61 -28.12 -13.68 10.11
CA ASN A 61 -27.31 -13.21 11.23
C ASN A 61 -25.90 -12.82 10.76
N GLN A 62 -25.29 -13.63 9.88
CA GLN A 62 -23.99 -13.32 9.28
C GLN A 62 -24.04 -12.03 8.45
N PHE A 63 -25.09 -11.84 7.63
CA PHE A 63 -25.26 -10.61 6.84
C PHE A 63 -25.47 -9.39 7.74
N LYS A 64 -26.26 -9.51 8.80
CA LYS A 64 -26.47 -8.43 9.77
C LYS A 64 -25.18 -8.05 10.49
N ASP A 65 -24.38 -9.05 10.89
CA ASP A 65 -23.06 -8.85 11.49
C ASP A 65 -22.11 -8.14 10.52
N TRP A 66 -22.04 -8.61 9.27
CA TRP A 66 -21.29 -7.95 8.20
C TRP A 66 -21.72 -6.49 8.00
N ALA A 67 -23.03 -6.21 7.97
CA ALA A 67 -23.53 -4.84 7.81
C ALA A 67 -23.12 -3.92 8.97
N LEU A 68 -23.11 -4.44 10.21
CA LEU A 68 -22.61 -3.71 11.38
C LEU A 68 -21.09 -3.47 11.30
N HIS A 69 -20.33 -4.46 10.85
CA HIS A 69 -18.91 -4.32 10.57
C HIS A 69 -18.64 -3.28 9.48
N MET A 70 -19.45 -3.24 8.40
CA MET A 70 -19.35 -2.23 7.36
C MET A 70 -19.68 -0.82 7.86
N TYR A 71 -20.68 -0.68 8.73
CA TYR A 71 -20.99 0.61 9.36
C TYR A 71 -19.80 1.14 10.19
N ARG A 72 -19.15 0.27 10.98
CA ARG A 72 -17.94 0.60 11.73
C ARG A 72 -16.74 0.85 10.82
N PHE A 73 -16.61 0.10 9.73
CA PHE A 73 -15.53 0.25 8.74
C PHE A 73 -15.58 1.62 8.03
N VAL A 74 -16.78 2.11 7.74
CA VAL A 74 -17.01 3.44 7.14
C VAL A 74 -16.83 4.57 8.16
N HIS A 75 -16.70 4.28 9.46
CA HIS A 75 -16.54 5.30 10.49
C HIS A 75 -15.11 5.90 10.48
N VAL A 76 -14.91 6.95 9.66
CA VAL A 76 -13.61 7.63 9.46
C VAL A 76 -13.27 8.65 10.55
N PHE A 77 -14.24 9.00 11.40
CA PHE A 77 -14.07 10.05 12.40
C PHE A 77 -13.37 9.57 13.67
N ASP A 78 -13.22 8.25 13.82
CA ASP A 78 -12.40 7.69 14.87
C ASP A 78 -10.90 7.93 14.59
N TRP A 79 -10.15 8.16 15.65
CA TRP A 79 -8.70 8.30 15.61
C TRP A 79 -7.98 7.04 16.02
N ASP A 80 -8.72 6.02 16.43
CA ASP A 80 -8.19 4.69 16.70
C ASP A 80 -7.45 4.14 15.47
N LYS A 81 -6.37 3.43 15.74
CA LYS A 81 -5.42 2.93 14.75
C LYS A 81 -5.99 1.78 13.95
N PHE A 82 -6.73 0.90 14.64
CA PHE A 82 -7.48 -0.20 14.03
C PHE A 82 -8.97 0.15 13.95
N GLY A 83 -9.31 1.44 14.07
CA GLY A 83 -10.66 1.95 13.93
C GLY A 83 -11.24 1.55 12.58
N GLY A 84 -12.23 0.66 12.62
CA GLY A 84 -12.88 0.12 11.43
C GLY A 84 -12.37 -1.25 10.98
N SER A 85 -11.34 -1.86 11.58
CA SER A 85 -10.89 -3.21 11.20
C SER A 85 -12.04 -4.22 11.22
N THR A 86 -12.14 -5.03 10.17
CA THR A 86 -13.20 -6.04 10.07
C THR A 86 -12.66 -7.38 10.52
N SER A 87 -13.50 -8.18 11.20
CA SER A 87 -13.14 -9.57 11.55
C SER A 87 -13.09 -10.46 10.32
N TYR A 88 -13.83 -10.11 9.26
CA TYR A 88 -13.88 -10.85 7.99
C TYR A 88 -12.58 -10.80 7.19
N ASP A 89 -11.91 -9.65 7.23
CA ASP A 89 -10.58 -9.46 6.67
C ASP A 89 -9.88 -8.35 7.47
N VAL A 90 -8.87 -8.76 8.23
CA VAL A 90 -8.15 -7.87 9.15
C VAL A 90 -7.26 -6.90 8.40
N HIS A 91 -6.78 -7.25 7.21
CA HIS A 91 -5.83 -6.45 6.45
C HIS A 91 -6.46 -5.13 6.04
N LEU A 92 -7.77 -5.10 5.82
CA LEU A 92 -8.55 -3.93 5.39
C LEU A 92 -8.47 -2.70 6.30
N TRP A 93 -7.91 -2.81 7.51
CA TRP A 93 -7.73 -1.70 8.46
C TRP A 93 -7.04 -0.46 7.86
N THR A 94 -6.21 -0.63 6.82
CA THR A 94 -5.55 0.51 6.16
C THR A 94 -6.50 1.37 5.31
N ILE A 95 -7.64 0.84 4.85
CA ILE A 95 -8.54 1.55 3.92
C ILE A 95 -9.17 2.80 4.55
N PRO A 96 -9.77 2.74 5.77
CA PRO A 96 -10.26 3.94 6.44
C PRO A 96 -9.15 4.95 6.73
N LEU A 97 -7.97 4.45 7.07
CA LEU A 97 -6.79 5.27 7.32
C LEU A 97 -6.31 5.99 6.05
N GLU A 98 -6.25 5.31 4.90
CA GLU A 98 -5.93 5.91 3.60
C GLU A 98 -6.94 6.98 3.20
N PHE A 99 -8.24 6.71 3.40
CA PHE A 99 -9.28 7.67 3.08
C PHE A 99 -9.16 8.91 3.97
N ARG A 100 -8.94 8.74 5.28
CA ARG A 100 -8.67 9.85 6.22
C ARG A 100 -7.47 10.68 5.78
N CYS A 101 -6.33 10.03 5.49
CA CYS A 101 -5.12 10.72 5.03
C CYS A 101 -5.36 11.49 3.73
N SER A 102 -6.18 10.93 2.83
CA SER A 102 -6.56 11.60 1.58
C SER A 102 -7.39 12.86 1.81
N LEU A 103 -8.31 12.86 2.76
CA LEU A 103 -9.10 14.05 3.11
C LEU A 103 -8.20 15.16 3.66
N TYR A 104 -7.27 14.83 4.56
CA TYR A 104 -6.28 15.78 5.07
C TYR A 104 -5.37 16.31 3.96
N LEU A 105 -4.92 15.44 3.05
CA LEU A 105 -4.12 15.83 1.91
C LEU A 105 -4.86 16.83 1.01
N PHE A 106 -6.13 16.55 0.69
CA PHE A 106 -6.96 17.44 -0.11
C PHE A 106 -7.19 18.79 0.56
N LEU A 107 -7.42 18.80 1.88
CA LEU A 107 -7.57 20.03 2.66
C LEU A 107 -6.27 20.85 2.63
N THR A 108 -5.12 20.23 2.85
CA THR A 108 -3.81 20.89 2.81
C THR A 108 -3.51 21.45 1.42
N ILE A 109 -3.79 20.70 0.35
CA ILE A 109 -3.62 21.19 -1.03
C ILE A 109 -4.50 22.41 -1.28
N ILE A 110 -5.77 22.40 -0.87
CA ILE A 110 -6.68 23.54 -1.04
C ILE A 110 -6.22 24.74 -0.19
N GLY A 111 -5.87 24.52 1.07
CA GLY A 111 -5.41 25.56 1.99
C GLY A 111 -4.10 26.22 1.56
N THR A 112 -3.22 25.48 0.90
CA THR A 112 -1.92 25.97 0.42
C THR A 112 -1.92 26.37 -1.05
N ALA A 113 -3.03 26.22 -1.77
CA ALA A 113 -3.10 26.41 -3.23
C ALA A 113 -2.68 27.82 -3.70
N ARG A 114 -2.93 28.85 -2.89
CA ARG A 114 -2.61 30.25 -3.22
C ARG A 114 -1.27 30.73 -2.64
N LEU A 115 -0.56 29.88 -1.92
CA LEU A 115 0.74 30.23 -1.37
C LEU A 115 1.81 30.23 -2.46
N ARG A 116 2.82 31.09 -2.31
CA ARG A 116 4.06 31.00 -3.10
C ARG A 116 4.75 29.67 -2.81
N THR A 117 5.42 29.09 -3.80
CA THR A 117 6.10 27.79 -3.72
C THR A 117 6.96 27.65 -2.45
N GLY A 118 7.82 28.63 -2.15
CA GLY A 118 8.66 28.57 -0.93
C GLY A 118 7.85 28.55 0.38
N LEU A 119 6.78 29.35 0.47
CA LEU A 119 5.90 29.35 1.64
C LEU A 119 5.08 28.06 1.73
N ARG A 120 4.66 27.49 0.59
CA ARG A 120 3.98 26.20 0.54
C ARG A 120 4.88 25.09 1.07
N PHE A 121 6.13 24.99 0.59
CA PHE A 121 7.09 24.04 1.11
C PHE A 121 7.33 24.21 2.61
N LEU A 122 7.49 25.44 3.09
CA LEU A 122 7.65 25.72 4.53
C LEU A 122 6.44 25.22 5.34
N THR A 123 5.23 25.59 4.93
CA THR A 123 4.00 25.20 5.62
C THR A 123 3.79 23.69 5.60
N VAL A 124 3.93 23.03 4.43
CA VAL A 124 3.75 21.57 4.32
C VAL A 124 4.84 20.83 5.09
N SER A 125 6.08 21.32 5.10
CA SER A 125 7.16 20.75 5.92
C SER A 125 6.85 20.88 7.41
N GLY A 126 6.32 22.02 7.85
CA GLY A 126 5.88 22.23 9.23
C GLY A 126 4.76 21.26 9.64
N ILE A 127 3.77 21.05 8.77
CA ILE A 127 2.70 20.06 9.00
C ILE A 127 3.26 18.64 9.06
N THR A 128 4.15 18.29 8.12
CA THR A 128 4.79 16.96 8.05
C THR A 128 5.61 16.67 9.30
N TRP A 129 6.40 17.64 9.75
CA TRP A 129 7.16 17.54 11.00
C TRP A 129 6.24 17.37 12.21
N PHE A 130 5.16 18.14 12.27
CA PHE A 130 4.19 18.05 13.35
C PHE A 130 3.51 16.68 13.41
N THR A 131 3.09 16.13 12.27
CA THR A 131 2.47 14.79 12.22
C THR A 131 3.47 13.70 12.56
N TYR A 132 4.71 13.79 12.06
CA TYR A 132 5.78 12.85 12.40
C TYR A 132 6.08 12.85 13.89
N ARG A 133 6.14 14.04 14.53
CA ARG A 133 6.39 14.18 15.96
C ARG A 133 5.28 13.59 16.85
N HIS A 134 4.07 13.47 16.32
CA HIS A 134 2.93 12.82 16.97
C HIS A 134 2.77 11.35 16.56
N SER A 135 3.83 10.74 16.00
CA SER A 135 3.84 9.34 15.57
C SER A 135 2.78 8.99 14.51
N ARG A 136 2.29 9.99 13.76
CA ARG A 136 1.32 9.80 12.66
C ARG A 136 2.08 9.58 11.36
N TRP A 137 2.74 8.43 11.28
CA TRP A 137 3.56 8.04 10.13
C TRP A 137 2.76 8.05 8.82
N GLU A 138 1.48 7.68 8.89
CA GLU A 138 0.60 7.61 7.72
C GLU A 138 0.40 8.99 7.07
N LEU A 139 0.15 10.02 7.88
CA LEU A 139 -0.02 11.39 7.40
C LEU A 139 1.30 11.96 6.92
N CYS A 140 2.40 11.64 7.63
CA CYS A 140 3.74 12.04 7.22
C CYS A 140 4.06 11.55 5.80
N LEU A 141 3.82 10.27 5.49
CA LEU A 141 4.07 9.71 4.17
C LEU A 141 3.24 10.37 3.07
N PHE A 142 1.96 10.67 3.33
CA PHE A 142 1.10 11.38 2.38
C PHE A 142 1.60 12.80 2.08
N PHE A 143 2.03 13.54 3.11
CA PHE A 143 2.57 14.90 2.91
C PHE A 143 3.96 14.89 2.26
N CYS A 144 4.82 13.93 2.58
CA CYS A 144 6.07 13.72 1.84
C CYS A 144 5.78 13.42 0.37
N GLY A 145 4.79 12.58 0.07
CA GLY A 145 4.34 12.32 -1.31
C GLY A 145 3.87 13.59 -2.04
N MET A 146 3.14 14.48 -1.36
CA MET A 146 2.76 15.79 -1.91
C MET A 146 3.99 16.66 -2.22
N MET A 147 4.97 16.72 -1.31
CA MET A 147 6.20 17.48 -1.52
C MET A 147 7.02 16.94 -2.69
N LEU A 148 7.15 15.61 -2.79
CA LEU A 148 7.83 14.95 -3.91
C LEU A 148 7.11 15.23 -5.24
N ALA A 149 5.78 15.17 -5.27
CA ALA A 149 4.99 15.52 -6.45
C ALA A 149 5.18 16.99 -6.86
N GLU A 150 5.32 17.89 -5.89
CA GLU A 150 5.61 19.29 -6.15
C GLU A 150 7.02 19.50 -6.71
N MET A 151 8.03 18.81 -6.17
CA MET A 151 9.39 18.80 -6.72
C MET A 151 9.39 18.27 -8.16
N ASP A 152 8.59 17.25 -8.44
CA ASP A 152 8.41 16.65 -9.77
C ASP A 152 7.77 17.61 -10.76
N HIS A 153 6.79 18.38 -10.30
CA HIS A 153 6.17 19.43 -11.08
C HIS A 153 7.17 20.57 -11.39
N ILE A 154 7.97 21.00 -10.41
CA ILE A 154 8.95 22.10 -10.58
C ILE A 154 10.07 21.70 -11.54
N ARG A 155 10.55 20.46 -11.47
CA ARG A 155 11.61 19.95 -12.35
C ARG A 155 11.11 19.61 -13.77
N GLY A 156 9.81 19.71 -14.02
CA GLY A 156 9.21 19.38 -15.31
C GLY A 156 9.27 17.88 -15.67
N ALA A 157 9.25 16.99 -14.66
CA ALA A 157 9.44 15.54 -14.87
C ALA A 157 8.38 14.90 -15.79
N HIS A 158 7.20 15.49 -15.86
CA HIS A 158 6.07 15.00 -16.64
C HIS A 158 5.71 15.89 -17.84
N VAL A 159 6.57 16.87 -18.18
CA VAL A 159 6.37 17.70 -19.38
C VAL A 159 6.82 16.89 -20.59
N SER A 160 5.87 16.54 -21.47
CA SER A 160 6.18 15.94 -22.77
C SER A 160 7.17 16.83 -23.53
N SER A 161 8.19 16.25 -24.16
CA SER A 161 9.11 17.01 -25.00
C SER A 161 8.32 17.92 -25.95
N PRO A 162 8.66 19.21 -26.05
CA PRO A 162 7.96 20.11 -26.94
C PRO A 162 7.99 19.56 -28.36
N ALA A 163 6.83 19.57 -29.03
CA ALA A 163 6.68 19.10 -30.42
C ALA A 163 7.42 19.97 -31.45
N LEU A 164 8.07 21.05 -31.00
CA LEU A 164 8.84 21.97 -31.82
C LEU A 164 10.34 21.67 -31.72
N PRO A 165 11.09 21.72 -32.83
CA PRO A 165 12.53 21.51 -32.80
C PRO A 165 13.18 22.57 -31.90
N GLN A 166 13.75 22.12 -30.78
CA GLN A 166 14.62 22.95 -29.97
C GLN A 166 15.87 23.30 -30.79
N ASN A 167 16.32 24.55 -30.70
CA ASN A 167 17.56 25.03 -31.32
C ASN A 167 18.69 24.01 -31.11
N GLU A 168 19.36 23.55 -32.17
CA GLU A 168 20.46 22.56 -32.11
C GLU A 168 21.54 22.93 -31.09
N LYS A 169 21.74 24.23 -30.84
CA LYS A 169 22.65 24.76 -29.82
C LYS A 169 22.26 24.39 -28.38
N GLN A 170 20.97 24.30 -28.05
CA GLN A 170 20.49 23.84 -26.74
C GLN A 170 20.65 22.32 -26.57
N LEU A 171 20.44 21.55 -27.63
CA LEU A 171 20.67 20.10 -27.65
C LEU A 171 22.16 19.76 -27.45
N GLN A 172 23.07 20.51 -28.09
CA GLN A 172 24.52 20.34 -27.93
C GLN A 172 25.01 20.72 -26.52
N GLN A 173 24.45 21.76 -25.90
CA GLN A 173 24.82 22.20 -24.55
C GLN A 173 24.31 21.24 -23.45
N GLN A 174 23.19 20.55 -23.69
CA GLN A 174 22.64 19.53 -22.79
C GLN A 174 23.37 18.18 -22.94
N GLN A 175 23.85 17.87 -24.15
CA GLN A 175 24.70 16.69 -24.44
C GLN A 175 26.13 16.83 -23.89
N GLN A 176 26.59 18.04 -23.55
CA GLN A 176 27.88 18.30 -22.91
C GLN A 176 27.89 18.06 -21.39
N THR A 177 26.83 17.52 -20.79
CA THR A 177 26.96 16.91 -19.46
C THR A 177 27.94 15.75 -19.57
N SER A 178 29.11 15.89 -18.95
CA SER A 178 30.16 14.88 -19.09
C SER A 178 29.61 13.50 -18.72
N LYS A 179 29.96 12.47 -19.49
CA LYS A 179 29.55 11.08 -19.20
C LYS A 179 29.87 10.71 -17.74
N LEU A 180 30.95 11.29 -17.20
CA LEU A 180 31.34 11.20 -15.80
C LEU A 180 30.28 11.78 -14.84
N VAL A 181 29.77 12.99 -15.07
CA VAL A 181 28.72 13.60 -14.22
C VAL A 181 27.45 12.76 -14.25
N ASN A 182 27.04 12.26 -15.42
CA ASN A 182 25.87 11.39 -15.53
C ASN A 182 26.09 10.04 -14.81
N TRP A 183 27.29 9.49 -14.86
CA TRP A 183 27.65 8.26 -14.16
C TRP A 183 27.71 8.45 -12.63
N LEU A 184 28.36 9.53 -12.16
CA LEU A 184 28.41 9.89 -10.73
C LEU A 184 27.01 10.15 -10.17
N ASN A 185 26.14 10.84 -10.92
CA ASN A 185 24.74 11.02 -10.54
C ASN A 185 24.00 9.67 -10.46
N GLY A 186 24.27 8.75 -11.40
CA GLY A 186 23.73 7.40 -11.36
C GLY A 186 24.15 6.64 -10.10
N LEU A 187 25.44 6.69 -9.74
CA LEU A 187 25.96 6.07 -8.52
C LEU A 187 25.39 6.71 -7.26
N PHE A 188 25.27 8.03 -7.23
CA PHE A 188 24.68 8.75 -6.11
C PHE A 188 23.24 8.28 -5.86
N TRP A 189 22.39 8.26 -6.90
CA TRP A 189 21.01 7.80 -6.74
C TRP A 189 20.90 6.30 -6.47
N ALA A 190 21.84 5.48 -6.96
CA ALA A 190 21.94 4.07 -6.58
C ALA A 190 22.24 3.93 -5.08
N PHE A 191 23.21 4.68 -4.56
CA PHE A 191 23.53 4.70 -3.14
C PHE A 191 22.35 5.19 -2.29
N VAL A 192 21.70 6.30 -2.66
CA VAL A 192 20.52 6.81 -1.96
C VAL A 192 19.39 5.77 -1.98
N SER A 193 19.17 5.08 -3.11
CA SER A 193 18.18 4.02 -3.16
C SER A 193 18.52 2.83 -2.28
N LEU A 194 19.81 2.47 -2.17
CA LEU A 194 20.27 1.40 -1.28
C LEU A 194 20.06 1.78 0.19
N VAL A 195 20.35 3.02 0.57
CA VAL A 195 20.06 3.55 1.91
C VAL A 195 18.56 3.52 2.18
N GLY A 196 17.73 3.97 1.23
CA GLY A 196 16.27 3.90 1.34
C GLY A 196 15.76 2.48 1.56
N LEU A 197 16.20 1.53 0.73
CA LEU A 197 15.86 0.10 0.84
C LEU A 197 16.35 -0.52 2.15
N TYR A 198 17.55 -0.18 2.60
CA TYR A 198 18.08 -0.62 3.88
C TYR A 198 17.18 -0.13 5.02
N LEU A 199 16.83 1.16 5.06
CA LEU A 199 15.95 1.70 6.09
C LEU A 199 14.52 1.11 6.04
N MET A 200 14.02 0.76 4.85
CA MET A 200 12.75 0.06 4.68
C MET A 200 12.76 -1.39 5.18
N SER A 201 13.95 -1.99 5.32
CA SER A 201 14.12 -3.38 5.73
C SER A 201 14.26 -3.53 7.25
N GLN A 202 13.73 -2.59 8.04
CA GLN A 202 13.72 -2.71 9.49
C GLN A 202 12.89 -3.93 9.89
N PRO A 203 13.44 -4.86 10.68
CA PRO A 203 12.70 -6.03 11.12
C PRO A 203 11.57 -5.61 12.06
N ASP A 204 10.39 -6.21 11.85
CA ASP A 204 9.20 -5.90 12.64
C ASP A 204 9.38 -6.27 14.12
N ASP A 205 10.16 -7.33 14.39
CA ASP A 205 10.56 -7.75 15.73
C ASP A 205 12.08 -8.00 15.80
N GLY A 206 12.66 -7.90 17.00
CA GLY A 206 14.07 -8.18 17.23
C GLY A 206 15.04 -7.14 16.66
N GLY A 207 14.59 -5.92 16.33
CA GLY A 207 15.47 -4.84 15.86
C GLY A 207 16.59 -4.45 16.85
N ASN A 208 16.40 -4.77 18.14
CA ASN A 208 17.36 -4.59 19.22
C ASN A 208 18.46 -5.67 19.28
N VAL A 209 18.29 -6.79 18.58
CA VAL A 209 19.26 -7.90 18.53
C VAL A 209 19.79 -8.16 17.13
N ALA A 210 19.05 -7.76 16.10
CA ALA A 210 19.45 -7.92 14.71
C ALA A 210 20.72 -7.09 14.39
N PRO A 211 21.82 -7.72 13.92
CA PRO A 211 23.03 -7.01 13.53
C PRO A 211 22.74 -5.90 12.50
N GLY A 212 23.36 -4.74 12.67
CA GLY A 212 23.11 -3.54 11.85
C GLY A 212 21.90 -2.71 12.29
N TRP A 213 20.89 -3.34 12.90
CA TRP A 213 19.68 -2.66 13.40
C TRP A 213 19.74 -2.25 14.86
N ILE A 214 20.62 -2.86 15.67
CA ILE A 214 20.79 -2.51 17.10
C ILE A 214 20.99 -1.00 17.26
N TYR A 215 21.92 -0.42 16.49
CA TYR A 215 22.22 1.00 16.56
C TYR A 215 21.07 1.87 16.05
N LEU A 216 20.51 1.56 14.88
CA LEU A 216 19.37 2.32 14.33
C LEU A 216 18.14 2.28 15.24
N THR A 217 17.85 1.12 15.83
CA THR A 217 16.75 0.96 16.80
C THR A 217 17.01 1.79 18.05
N SER A 218 18.26 1.90 18.51
CA SER A 218 18.62 2.75 19.66
C SER A 218 18.44 4.25 19.41
N LEU A 219 18.46 4.68 18.15
CA LEU A 219 18.24 6.07 17.74
C LEU A 219 16.75 6.44 17.65
N ILE A 220 15.84 5.47 17.78
CA ILE A 220 14.40 5.75 17.78
C ILE A 220 14.08 6.56 19.03
N PRO A 221 13.53 7.78 18.89
CA PRO A 221 13.29 8.63 20.03
C PRO A 221 12.21 8.06 20.96
N LYS A 222 12.38 8.26 22.27
CA LYS A 222 11.40 7.83 23.29
C LYS A 222 9.99 8.40 23.13
N TRP A 223 9.85 9.47 22.37
CA TRP A 223 8.55 10.08 22.09
C TRP A 223 7.77 9.38 20.98
N TRP A 224 8.42 8.50 20.21
CA TRP A 224 7.76 7.67 19.22
C TRP A 224 6.91 6.63 19.95
N SER A 225 5.60 6.72 19.74
CA SER A 225 4.60 5.92 20.46
C SER A 225 3.97 4.82 19.60
N ASP A 226 4.18 4.86 18.29
CA ASP A 226 3.70 3.81 17.39
C ASP A 226 4.72 2.65 17.29
N GLU A 227 4.50 1.62 16.47
CA GLU A 227 5.47 0.54 16.38
C GLU A 227 6.85 1.06 15.96
N HIS A 228 7.88 0.59 16.67
CA HIS A 228 9.25 1.08 16.49
C HIS A 228 9.75 0.88 15.04
N TYR A 229 9.34 -0.21 14.39
CA TYR A 229 9.77 -0.50 13.03
C TYR A 229 9.26 0.53 12.00
N ARG A 230 8.14 1.20 12.28
CA ARG A 230 7.56 2.22 11.37
C ARG A 230 8.39 3.48 11.29
N TYR A 231 9.25 3.73 12.29
CA TYR A 231 10.09 4.93 12.34
C TYR A 231 11.04 4.98 11.13
N TRP A 232 11.91 3.98 10.97
CA TRP A 232 12.86 3.96 9.85
C TRP A 232 12.22 3.51 8.55
N GLN A 233 11.20 2.64 8.58
CA GLN A 233 10.48 2.25 7.37
C GLN A 233 9.85 3.47 6.67
N SER A 234 9.27 4.39 7.44
CA SER A 234 8.67 5.61 6.87
C SER A 234 9.72 6.52 6.23
N THR A 235 10.85 6.74 6.90
CA THR A 235 11.96 7.52 6.36
C THR A 235 12.55 6.86 5.12
N GLY A 236 12.77 5.55 5.17
CA GLY A 236 13.29 4.75 4.07
C GLY A 236 12.40 4.82 2.84
N ALA A 237 11.07 4.74 3.02
CA ALA A 237 10.10 4.85 1.94
C ALA A 237 10.19 6.20 1.22
N VAL A 238 10.27 7.32 1.97
CA VAL A 238 10.41 8.67 1.38
C VAL A 238 11.72 8.79 0.61
N VAL A 239 12.83 8.33 1.19
CA VAL A 239 14.16 8.37 0.55
C VAL A 239 14.19 7.51 -0.71
N PHE A 240 13.59 6.32 -0.67
CA PHE A 240 13.53 5.43 -1.80
C PHE A 240 12.68 6.00 -2.94
N VAL A 241 11.48 6.50 -2.66
CA VAL A 241 10.61 7.12 -3.69
C VAL A 241 11.30 8.35 -4.31
N LEU A 242 12.00 9.16 -3.49
CA LEU A 242 12.84 10.23 -3.99
C LEU A 242 13.90 9.68 -4.95
N ALA A 243 14.65 8.64 -4.57
CA ALA A 243 15.66 8.05 -5.43
C ALA A 243 15.10 7.48 -6.75
N VAL A 244 13.92 6.84 -6.70
CA VAL A 244 13.20 6.36 -7.90
C VAL A 244 12.83 7.53 -8.82
N GLY A 245 12.44 8.67 -8.25
CA GLY A 245 12.15 9.89 -8.99
C GLY A 245 13.32 10.37 -9.85
N TYR A 246 14.57 10.16 -9.42
CA TYR A 246 15.77 10.67 -10.11
C TYR A 246 16.63 9.58 -10.79
N SER A 247 16.44 8.30 -10.46
CA SER A 247 17.20 7.19 -11.04
C SER A 247 16.54 6.60 -12.29
N ARG A 248 17.22 6.73 -13.43
CA ARG A 248 16.77 6.15 -14.71
C ARG A 248 16.66 4.62 -14.66
N THR A 249 17.50 3.95 -13.88
CA THR A 249 17.49 2.49 -13.74
C THR A 249 16.21 2.02 -13.05
N TRP A 250 15.86 2.66 -11.93
CA TRP A 250 14.61 2.36 -11.22
C TRP A 250 13.39 2.70 -12.07
N GLN A 251 13.40 3.85 -12.75
CA GLN A 251 12.32 4.21 -13.67
C GLN A 251 12.13 3.16 -14.78
N ARG A 252 13.21 2.63 -15.38
CA ARG A 252 13.10 1.56 -16.38
C ARG A 252 12.49 0.29 -15.78
N PHE A 253 12.87 -0.08 -14.57
CA PHE A 253 12.33 -1.24 -13.87
C PHE A 253 10.83 -1.07 -13.57
N PHE A 254 10.42 0.04 -12.95
CA PHE A 254 9.03 0.29 -12.59
C PHE A 254 8.12 0.55 -13.80
N ASN A 255 8.66 1.02 -14.92
CA ASN A 255 7.93 1.16 -16.18
C ASN A 255 7.95 -0.12 -17.04
N SER A 256 8.51 -1.23 -16.54
CA SER A 256 8.42 -2.51 -17.24
C SER A 256 6.96 -3.01 -17.30
N PRO A 257 6.56 -3.74 -18.36
CA PRO A 257 5.18 -4.21 -18.51
C PRO A 257 4.69 -5.07 -17.34
N VAL A 258 5.57 -5.89 -16.77
CA VAL A 258 5.27 -6.78 -15.65
C VAL A 258 4.96 -5.97 -14.39
N VAL A 259 5.83 -5.02 -14.03
CA VAL A 259 5.63 -4.18 -12.83
C VAL A 259 4.39 -3.28 -13.00
N GLN A 260 4.16 -2.76 -14.20
CA GLN A 260 2.94 -2.00 -14.51
C GLN A 260 1.67 -2.85 -14.41
N TYR A 261 1.72 -4.12 -14.78
CA TYR A 261 0.60 -5.05 -14.58
C TYR A 261 0.31 -5.26 -13.10
N PHE A 262 1.33 -5.55 -12.28
CA PHE A 262 1.17 -5.63 -10.83
C PHE A 262 0.65 -4.32 -10.23
N GLY A 263 1.07 -3.17 -10.75
CA GLY A 263 0.52 -1.87 -10.38
C GLY A 263 -0.99 -1.76 -10.63
N LYS A 264 -1.48 -2.29 -11.76
CA LYS A 264 -2.92 -2.28 -12.11
C LYS A 264 -3.76 -3.17 -11.20
N ILE A 265 -3.25 -4.34 -10.81
CA ILE A 265 -3.98 -5.29 -9.96
C ILE A 265 -3.68 -5.09 -8.46
N SER A 266 -2.79 -4.18 -8.08
CA SER A 266 -2.28 -4.02 -6.71
C SER A 266 -3.40 -3.89 -5.66
N TYR A 267 -4.42 -3.11 -5.96
CA TYR A 267 -5.57 -2.93 -5.08
C TYR A 267 -6.41 -4.20 -4.93
N ALA A 268 -6.69 -4.88 -6.04
CA ALA A 268 -7.38 -6.18 -6.01
C ALA A 268 -6.55 -7.25 -5.29
N LEU A 269 -5.23 -7.25 -5.47
CA LEU A 269 -4.31 -8.15 -4.78
C LEU A 269 -4.34 -7.92 -3.27
N TYR A 270 -4.34 -6.66 -2.84
CA TYR A 270 -4.51 -6.30 -1.43
C TYR A 270 -5.86 -6.79 -0.87
N LEU A 271 -6.97 -6.65 -1.60
CA LEU A 271 -8.29 -7.11 -1.14
C LEU A 271 -8.48 -8.63 -1.18
N MET A 272 -7.73 -9.34 -2.04
CA MET A 272 -7.97 -10.75 -2.33
C MET A 272 -6.95 -11.71 -1.75
N HIS A 273 -5.78 -11.24 -1.30
CA HIS A 273 -4.76 -12.12 -0.75
C HIS A 273 -5.25 -12.89 0.50
N GLY A 274 -5.89 -12.22 1.46
CA GLY A 274 -6.47 -12.87 2.64
C GLY A 274 -7.49 -13.95 2.25
N PRO A 275 -8.58 -13.60 1.53
CA PRO A 275 -9.58 -14.58 1.12
C PRO A 275 -9.02 -15.75 0.29
N ALA A 276 -8.09 -15.49 -0.62
CA ALA A 276 -7.46 -16.53 -1.41
C ALA A 276 -6.57 -17.46 -0.55
N MET A 277 -5.86 -16.90 0.44
CA MET A 277 -5.08 -17.67 1.39
C MET A 277 -5.96 -18.55 2.27
N HIS A 278 -7.03 -17.99 2.85
CA HIS A 278 -7.96 -18.72 3.69
C HIS A 278 -8.67 -19.85 2.94
N VAL A 279 -9.13 -19.61 1.72
CA VAL A 279 -9.87 -20.63 0.96
C VAL A 279 -8.94 -21.68 0.37
N VAL A 280 -7.80 -21.30 -0.23
CA VAL A 280 -6.95 -22.24 -1.01
C VAL A 280 -5.48 -22.20 -0.58
N GLY A 281 -4.93 -21.05 -0.23
CA GLY A 281 -3.48 -20.93 0.08
C GLY A 281 -3.04 -21.85 1.23
N TYR A 282 -3.81 -21.94 2.30
CA TYR A 282 -3.53 -22.83 3.42
C TYR A 282 -3.52 -24.31 3.04
N HIS A 283 -4.24 -24.71 1.99
CA HIS A 283 -4.13 -26.07 1.47
C HIS A 283 -2.76 -26.33 0.83
N TRP A 284 -2.26 -25.38 0.04
CA TRP A 284 -0.94 -25.49 -0.57
C TRP A 284 0.17 -25.53 0.48
N GLU A 285 0.04 -24.72 1.53
CA GLU A 285 0.98 -24.75 2.66
C GLU A 285 0.92 -26.09 3.41
N LYS A 286 -0.29 -26.59 3.72
CA LYS A 286 -0.47 -27.90 4.35
C LYS A 286 0.16 -29.02 3.52
N MET A 287 -0.05 -29.01 2.21
CA MET A 287 0.57 -29.97 1.28
C MET A 287 2.11 -29.85 1.31
N ALA A 288 2.64 -28.64 1.21
CA ALA A 288 4.08 -28.40 1.15
C ALA A 288 4.79 -28.82 2.45
N TYR A 289 4.23 -28.52 3.61
CA TYR A 289 4.76 -28.96 4.89
C TYR A 289 4.57 -30.46 5.12
N GLY A 290 3.52 -31.08 4.56
CA GLY A 290 3.37 -32.54 4.56
C GLY A 290 4.48 -33.26 3.79
N ILE A 291 5.08 -32.61 2.78
CA ILE A 291 6.19 -33.16 1.98
C ILE A 291 7.55 -32.89 2.65
N THR A 292 7.74 -31.68 3.17
CA THR A 292 9.06 -31.21 3.64
C THR A 292 9.28 -31.43 5.14
N GLY A 293 8.23 -31.31 5.96
CA GLY A 293 8.32 -31.28 7.41
C GLY A 293 8.46 -29.87 7.98
N VAL A 294 8.44 -29.78 9.32
CA VAL A 294 8.41 -28.51 10.08
C VAL A 294 9.71 -28.20 10.84
N GLU A 295 10.71 -29.05 10.70
CA GLU A 295 11.96 -28.99 11.47
C GLU A 295 13.09 -28.29 10.70
N GLY A 296 13.80 -27.40 11.40
CA GLY A 296 15.03 -26.77 10.91
C GLY A 296 14.88 -26.12 9.53
N TYR A 297 15.82 -26.43 8.64
CA TYR A 297 15.86 -25.90 7.28
C TYR A 297 14.68 -26.35 6.41
N TRP A 298 14.10 -27.53 6.70
CA TRP A 298 13.00 -28.08 5.90
C TRP A 298 11.72 -27.25 6.00
N TYR A 299 11.51 -26.56 7.13
CA TYR A 299 10.43 -25.58 7.27
C TYR A 299 10.54 -24.47 6.22
N ASN A 300 11.74 -23.96 5.96
CA ASN A 300 11.95 -22.92 4.95
C ASN A 300 11.73 -23.46 3.52
N ALA A 301 12.13 -24.71 3.27
CA ALA A 301 11.85 -25.37 1.99
C ALA A 301 10.35 -25.56 1.77
N GLY A 302 9.60 -25.96 2.81
CA GLY A 302 8.14 -26.06 2.80
C GLY A 302 7.47 -24.72 2.53
N PHE A 303 7.94 -23.65 3.15
CA PHE A 303 7.46 -22.29 2.88
C PHE A 303 7.66 -21.89 1.41
N ILE A 304 8.86 -22.13 0.84
CA ILE A 304 9.14 -21.81 -0.58
C ILE A 304 8.24 -22.66 -1.49
N LEU A 305 8.09 -23.95 -1.21
CA LEU A 305 7.25 -24.86 -1.98
C LEU A 305 5.77 -24.43 -1.94
N GLY A 306 5.23 -24.10 -0.77
CA GLY A 306 3.88 -23.57 -0.62
C GLY A 306 3.71 -22.25 -1.39
N ALA A 307 4.67 -21.33 -1.25
CA ALA A 307 4.65 -20.03 -1.93
C ALA A 307 4.60 -20.16 -3.46
N MET A 308 5.24 -21.18 -4.05
CA MET A 308 5.17 -21.43 -5.49
C MET A 308 3.75 -21.69 -6.01
N PHE A 309 2.85 -22.19 -5.16
CA PHE A 309 1.44 -22.41 -5.51
C PHE A 309 0.51 -21.31 -4.97
N CYS A 310 0.77 -20.81 -3.76
CA CYS A 310 0.01 -19.72 -3.15
C CYS A 310 0.09 -18.44 -3.97
N ILE A 311 1.29 -18.02 -4.38
CA ILE A 311 1.48 -16.74 -5.09
C ILE A 311 0.71 -16.71 -6.42
N PRO A 312 0.83 -17.70 -7.32
CA PRO A 312 0.01 -17.73 -8.53
C PRO A 312 -1.50 -17.77 -8.26
N THR A 313 -1.93 -18.48 -7.20
CA THR A 313 -3.34 -18.54 -6.79
C THR A 313 -3.85 -17.14 -6.41
N VAL A 314 -3.12 -16.43 -5.55
CA VAL A 314 -3.45 -15.06 -5.14
C VAL A 314 -3.48 -14.11 -6.33
N ILE A 315 -2.48 -14.19 -7.22
CA ILE A 315 -2.42 -13.35 -8.42
C ILE A 315 -3.63 -13.62 -9.33
N TRP A 316 -4.03 -14.88 -9.50
CA TRP A 316 -5.19 -15.23 -10.33
C TRP A 316 -6.49 -14.71 -9.72
N TRP A 317 -6.72 -14.91 -8.42
CA TRP A 317 -7.90 -14.36 -7.71
C TRP A 317 -7.94 -12.83 -7.82
N ALA A 318 -6.79 -12.17 -7.67
CA ALA A 318 -6.65 -10.73 -7.80
C ALA A 318 -6.96 -10.24 -9.23
N ASP A 319 -6.48 -10.93 -10.28
CA ASP A 319 -6.77 -10.55 -11.67
C ASP A 319 -8.27 -10.70 -12.01
N VAL A 320 -8.90 -11.79 -11.54
CA VAL A 320 -10.34 -12.00 -11.70
C VAL A 320 -11.13 -10.90 -11.00
N PHE A 321 -10.82 -10.62 -9.73
CA PHE A 321 -11.50 -9.58 -8.96
C PHE A 321 -11.27 -8.19 -9.56
N TRP A 322 -10.06 -7.90 -10.02
CA TRP A 322 -9.73 -6.65 -10.70
C TRP A 322 -10.62 -6.42 -11.93
N ARG A 323 -10.78 -7.42 -12.79
CA ARG A 323 -11.63 -7.34 -13.99
C ARG A 323 -13.11 -7.30 -13.68
N ALA A 324 -13.56 -8.11 -12.72
CA ALA A 324 -14.98 -8.32 -12.42
C ALA A 324 -15.57 -7.25 -11.50
N VAL A 325 -14.77 -6.68 -10.60
CA VAL A 325 -15.25 -5.78 -9.54
C VAL A 325 -14.56 -4.42 -9.58
N ASP A 326 -13.23 -4.37 -9.57
CA ASP A 326 -12.50 -3.10 -9.45
C ASP A 326 -12.72 -2.18 -10.66
N ILE A 327 -12.47 -2.67 -11.88
CA ILE A 327 -12.68 -1.89 -13.11
C ILE A 327 -14.14 -1.41 -13.24
N PRO A 328 -15.18 -2.27 -13.07
CA PRO A 328 -16.57 -1.81 -13.06
C PRO A 328 -16.87 -0.79 -11.96
N THR A 329 -16.31 -0.93 -10.77
CA THR A 329 -16.50 0.02 -9.67
C THR A 329 -15.97 1.40 -10.01
N VAL A 330 -14.80 1.49 -10.66
CA VAL A 330 -14.25 2.77 -11.14
C VAL A 330 -15.17 3.42 -12.18
N LYS A 331 -15.73 2.62 -13.10
CA LYS A 331 -16.70 3.09 -14.10
C LYS A 331 -18.01 3.56 -13.46
N PHE A 332 -18.51 2.79 -12.48
CA PHE A 332 -19.71 3.11 -11.71
C PHE A 332 -19.53 4.42 -10.94
N ALA A 333 -18.41 4.59 -10.23
CA ALA A 333 -18.12 5.82 -9.48
C ALA A 333 -18.09 7.06 -10.38
N LYS A 334 -17.56 6.93 -11.62
CA LYS A 334 -17.57 8.02 -12.61
C LYS A 334 -18.97 8.29 -13.13
N TRP A 335 -19.75 7.25 -13.44
CA TRP A 335 -21.13 7.39 -13.90
C TRP A 335 -22.03 8.03 -12.83
N PHE A 336 -21.90 7.57 -11.58
CA PHE A 336 -22.67 8.07 -10.44
C PHE A 336 -22.40 9.55 -10.20
N GLU A 337 -21.13 9.95 -10.24
CA GLU A 337 -20.77 11.36 -10.18
C GLU A 337 -21.43 12.19 -11.29
N THR A 338 -21.41 11.73 -12.55
CA THR A 338 -22.08 12.45 -13.66
C THR A 338 -23.58 12.64 -13.39
N LYS A 339 -24.23 11.73 -12.66
CA LYS A 339 -25.64 11.87 -12.28
C LYS A 339 -25.87 12.81 -11.10
N CYS A 340 -24.88 12.99 -10.23
CA CYS A 340 -24.98 13.82 -9.02
C CYS A 340 -24.50 15.26 -9.22
N ILE A 341 -23.63 15.54 -10.20
CA ILE A 341 -23.13 16.89 -10.46
C ILE A 341 -24.16 17.64 -11.31
N SER A 342 -24.57 18.83 -10.86
CA SER A 342 -25.36 19.72 -11.71
C SER A 342 -24.48 20.21 -12.87
N VAL A 343 -24.90 19.97 -14.10
CA VAL A 343 -24.35 20.67 -15.26
C VAL A 343 -24.70 22.15 -15.04
N ARG A 344 -23.70 22.97 -14.73
CA ARG A 344 -23.86 24.42 -14.81
C ARG A 344 -23.79 24.75 -16.29
N ASP A 345 -24.92 25.18 -16.84
CA ASP A 345 -24.97 25.99 -18.06
C ASP A 345 -24.24 27.32 -17.85
#